data_AF-A0A674CJF6-F1
#
_entry.id   AF-A0A674CJF6-F1
#
_cell.length_a   1.000
_cell.length_b   1.000
_cell.length_c   1.000
_cell.angle_alpha   90.00
_cell.angle_beta   90.00
_cell.angle_gamma   90.00
#
_symmetry.space_group_name_H-M   'P 1'
#
loop_
_entity.id
_entity.type
_entity.pdbx_description
1 polymer ?
#
loop_
_entity_poly.entity_id
_entity_poly.type
_entity_poly.pdbx_seq_one_letter_code
_entity_poly.pdbx_strand_id
1 'polypeptide(L)'
;MVTERQALRTVALCLVLVAAVKLLLSEYRTERKQKLTIMDPGSFWHQGPKVKEAVTVHKSEVMNSFFNWAQKPEVPEPPVEKGADTAPLETSKGPARIVHLDLKGAAPKVKYMKQIFPLFSSLGADGVLLEYEDMFPYHGNLTILRSPYAYSMEDIEEIKSLAKLNKLELIPLVQVFGHLEFVLKHERYFHLREVRAFPNSLNPHHPGSVALVKDMVSQVMDCHPDARWFHMGADEVRGLGESQDSKNWLHSNKGDVGKMFLNHAVSLARFITERRSGVRVILWDDMLRKISPATIKESGLQDLASPTIWNYLKKMDTDGIGMLISRYHEAGFKGVWFASAFKGGTGIDQRWTPLDYQLQNHLSWIKVMNSMTKYPSITLHGILLTGWQRFEHHTVLCELLPVGIPSLAMCLQSLKHGAFDEKAKMEAHHILGCNIKVEKDICEGSGAFSGSQIYHMVFYIHTNLQKEVEALMKHYHIKGGFSRYHRKYNFANPRIIGFFQGRLKKLLDKWETYIENFRMEMDGIYFPDTVEEWMEENVNANMDLLRENARDAERILKLNGQPKSLKTL
;
A
#
# COMPACT_ATOMS: atom_id res chain seq x y z
N MET A 1 -21.05 -66.64 19.85
CA MET A 1 -21.98 -65.58 20.31
C MET A 1 -21.44 -64.70 21.46
N VAL A 2 -20.64 -65.20 22.41
CA VAL A 2 -20.09 -64.36 23.51
C VAL A 2 -18.93 -63.46 23.05
N THR A 3 -18.10 -63.94 22.12
CA THR A 3 -16.90 -63.24 21.61
C THR A 3 -17.20 -62.06 20.67
N GLU A 4 -18.21 -62.17 19.80
CA GLU A 4 -18.61 -61.04 18.92
C GLU A 4 -19.23 -59.87 19.69
N ARG A 5 -20.02 -60.16 20.74
CA ARG A 5 -20.59 -59.10 21.60
C ARG A 5 -19.53 -58.35 22.39
N GLN A 6 -18.44 -59.01 22.77
CA GLN A 6 -17.31 -58.35 23.43
C GLN A 6 -16.52 -57.49 22.43
N ALA A 7 -16.27 -57.99 21.22
CA ALA A 7 -15.59 -57.21 20.18
C ALA A 7 -16.39 -55.94 19.78
N LEU A 8 -17.71 -56.06 19.60
CA LEU A 8 -18.59 -54.92 19.32
C LEU A 8 -18.62 -53.90 20.46
N ARG A 9 -18.58 -54.35 21.73
CA ARG A 9 -18.50 -53.45 22.88
C ARG A 9 -17.16 -52.72 22.93
N THR A 10 -16.05 -53.37 22.61
CA THR A 10 -14.73 -52.74 22.55
C THR A 10 -14.66 -51.70 21.44
N VAL A 11 -15.18 -52.00 20.25
CA VAL A 11 -15.24 -51.04 19.14
C VAL A 11 -16.12 -49.84 19.49
N ALA A 12 -17.29 -50.07 20.11
CA ALA A 12 -18.14 -48.99 20.58
C ALA A 12 -17.44 -48.12 21.63
N LEU A 13 -16.70 -48.71 22.56
CA LEU A 13 -15.92 -47.98 23.57
C LEU A 13 -14.81 -47.14 22.94
N CYS A 14 -14.10 -47.68 21.94
CA CYS A 14 -13.08 -46.93 21.20
C CYS A 14 -13.69 -45.74 20.43
N LEU A 15 -14.87 -45.92 19.82
CA LEU A 15 -15.57 -44.84 19.11
C LEU A 15 -16.04 -43.74 20.07
N VAL A 16 -16.52 -44.12 21.26
CA VAL A 16 -16.90 -43.15 22.32
C VAL A 16 -15.68 -42.39 22.83
N LEU A 17 -14.54 -43.07 23.03
CA LEU A 17 -13.28 -42.42 23.40
C LEU A 17 -12.79 -41.43 22.35
N VAL A 18 -12.86 -41.78 21.06
CA VAL A 18 -12.49 -40.87 19.96
C VAL A 18 -13.44 -39.67 19.89
N ALA A 19 -14.74 -39.88 20.12
CA ALA A 19 -15.72 -38.79 20.17
C ALA A 19 -15.48 -37.86 21.38
N ALA A 20 -15.15 -38.42 22.55
CA ALA A 20 -14.82 -37.65 23.75
C ALA A 20 -13.53 -36.84 23.57
N VAL A 21 -12.48 -37.41 22.96
CA VAL A 21 -11.25 -36.69 22.63
C VAL A 21 -11.52 -35.58 21.60
N LYS A 22 -12.37 -35.82 20.59
CA LYS A 22 -12.79 -34.77 19.64
C LYS A 22 -13.56 -33.63 20.31
N LEU A 23 -14.44 -33.94 21.27
CA LEU A 23 -15.19 -32.94 22.03
C LEU A 23 -14.26 -32.12 22.93
N LEU A 24 -13.33 -32.76 23.64
CA LEU A 24 -12.32 -32.08 24.46
C LEU A 24 -11.37 -31.21 23.61
N LEU A 25 -10.94 -31.70 22.45
CA LEU A 25 -10.13 -30.90 21.51
C LEU A 25 -10.94 -29.75 20.87
N SER A 26 -12.25 -29.93 20.68
CA SER A 26 -13.18 -28.89 20.20
C SER A 26 -13.38 -27.81 21.26
N GLU A 27 -13.62 -28.17 22.51
CA GLU A 27 -13.71 -27.24 23.64
C GLU A 27 -12.38 -26.50 23.85
N TYR A 28 -11.25 -27.21 23.82
CA TYR A 28 -9.92 -26.59 23.87
C TYR A 28 -9.67 -25.61 22.71
N ARG A 29 -10.11 -25.95 21.48
CA ARG A 29 -10.08 -25.02 20.34
C ARG A 29 -10.98 -23.81 20.53
N THR A 30 -12.11 -23.98 21.22
CA THR A 30 -13.12 -22.94 21.45
C THR A 30 -12.66 -21.98 22.56
N GLU A 31 -12.07 -22.48 23.64
CA GLU A 31 -11.39 -21.68 24.66
C GLU A 31 -10.19 -20.92 24.07
N ARG A 32 -9.41 -21.55 23.18
CA ARG A 32 -8.31 -20.85 22.48
C ARG A 32 -8.81 -19.77 21.52
N LYS A 33 -9.96 -19.99 20.85
CA LYS A 33 -10.65 -18.95 20.07
C LYS A 33 -11.23 -17.83 20.93
N GLN A 34 -11.67 -18.11 22.15
CA GLN A 34 -12.14 -17.09 23.10
C GLN A 34 -10.99 -16.31 23.75
N LYS A 35 -9.81 -16.93 23.95
CA LYS A 35 -8.59 -16.24 24.40
C LYS A 35 -7.87 -15.48 23.28
N LEU A 36 -8.06 -15.88 22.02
CA LEU A 36 -7.79 -15.03 20.85
C LEU A 36 -8.98 -14.07 20.67
N THR A 37 -9.16 -13.15 21.61
CA THR A 37 -9.91 -11.94 21.34
C THR A 37 -9.20 -11.23 20.19
N ILE A 38 -9.84 -11.23 19.03
CA ILE A 38 -9.41 -10.47 17.86
C ILE A 38 -9.35 -9.01 18.31
N MET A 39 -8.13 -8.50 18.51
CA MET A 39 -7.90 -7.06 18.49
C MET A 39 -8.28 -6.61 17.08
N ASP A 40 -9.32 -5.78 17.02
CA ASP A 40 -9.69 -5.03 15.84
C ASP A 40 -8.47 -4.19 15.40
N PRO A 41 -7.92 -4.39 14.19
CA PRO A 41 -6.82 -3.55 13.68
C PRO A 41 -7.21 -2.06 13.61
N GLY A 42 -8.50 -1.74 13.60
CA GLY A 42 -9.03 -0.38 13.62
C GLY A 42 -9.07 0.27 15.02
N SER A 43 -8.95 -0.48 16.12
CA SER A 43 -9.10 0.09 17.46
C SER A 43 -7.84 0.79 17.99
N PHE A 44 -6.71 0.69 17.28
CA PHE A 44 -5.52 1.50 17.59
C PHE A 44 -5.66 2.95 17.10
N TRP A 45 -6.57 3.20 16.15
CA TRP A 45 -6.67 4.50 15.46
C TRP A 45 -7.78 5.43 15.97
N HIS A 46 -8.66 5.02 16.88
CA HIS A 46 -9.82 5.83 17.28
C HIS A 46 -10.14 5.80 18.78
N GLN A 47 -9.99 6.93 19.47
CA GLN A 47 -10.97 7.39 20.47
C GLN A 47 -11.08 8.93 20.48
N GLY A 48 -12.27 9.43 20.11
CA GLY A 48 -12.69 10.82 20.25
C GLY A 48 -14.22 10.92 20.05
N PRO A 49 -14.93 11.86 20.70
CA PRO A 49 -16.37 11.73 20.96
C PRO A 49 -17.23 12.04 19.74
N LYS A 50 -18.32 11.26 19.58
CA LYS A 50 -19.33 11.39 18.52
C LYS A 50 -20.28 12.56 18.80
N VAL A 51 -20.47 13.43 17.81
CA VAL A 51 -21.64 14.32 17.71
C VAL A 51 -22.34 14.03 16.38
N LYS A 52 -23.64 13.74 16.47
CA LYS A 52 -24.53 13.51 15.33
C LYS A 52 -25.10 14.84 14.88
N GLU A 53 -25.13 15.09 13.57
CA GLU A 53 -26.17 15.94 13.00
C GLU A 53 -26.43 15.57 11.54
N ALA A 54 -27.73 15.53 11.22
CA ALA A 54 -28.29 15.13 9.95
C ALA A 54 -28.70 16.38 9.18
N VAL A 55 -28.31 16.48 7.90
CA VAL A 55 -28.91 17.46 6.98
C VAL A 55 -29.08 16.82 5.60
N THR A 56 -30.36 16.76 5.21
CA THR A 56 -30.93 16.44 3.91
C THR A 56 -30.64 17.59 2.92
N VAL A 57 -30.53 17.31 1.61
CA VAL A 57 -31.29 18.00 0.53
C VAL A 57 -30.80 17.66 -0.90
N HIS A 58 -31.81 17.36 -1.72
CA HIS A 58 -32.05 17.41 -3.17
C HIS A 58 -30.96 17.25 -4.27
N LYS A 59 -31.34 16.36 -5.19
CA LYS A 59 -30.89 16.17 -6.57
C LYS A 59 -31.42 17.25 -7.52
N SER A 60 -30.59 17.64 -8.49
CA SER A 60 -30.95 17.82 -9.92
C SER A 60 -29.64 17.67 -10.73
N GLU A 61 -29.50 16.65 -11.57
CA GLU A 61 -29.85 16.60 -13.00
C GLU A 61 -29.28 17.75 -13.84
N VAL A 62 -28.16 17.48 -14.53
CA VAL A 62 -27.97 17.92 -15.93
C VAL A 62 -27.18 16.84 -16.68
N MET A 63 -27.76 16.44 -17.80
CA MET A 63 -27.30 15.43 -18.75
C MET A 63 -26.78 16.15 -20.00
N ASN A 64 -25.74 15.59 -20.63
CA ASN A 64 -25.37 15.72 -22.05
C ASN A 64 -24.90 17.08 -22.59
N SER A 65 -23.62 17.18 -22.95
CA SER A 65 -23.25 16.96 -24.37
C SER A 65 -21.75 16.69 -24.50
N PHE A 66 -21.44 15.55 -25.11
CA PHE A 66 -20.12 15.14 -25.61
C PHE A 66 -20.09 15.38 -27.12
N PHE A 67 -18.86 15.40 -27.67
CA PHE A 67 -18.45 15.40 -29.09
C PHE A 67 -18.13 16.77 -29.73
N ASN A 68 -16.84 17.09 -29.82
CA ASN A 68 -16.13 17.10 -31.11
C ASN A 68 -14.61 17.24 -30.91
N TRP A 69 -13.85 16.29 -31.44
CA TRP A 69 -12.39 16.27 -31.52
C TRP A 69 -11.99 16.62 -32.95
N ALA A 70 -11.05 17.56 -33.11
CA ALA A 70 -9.94 17.52 -34.07
C ALA A 70 -9.19 18.86 -34.07
N GLN A 71 -7.92 18.86 -33.65
CA GLN A 71 -6.77 19.37 -34.41
C GLN A 71 -5.48 19.37 -33.56
N LYS A 72 -4.41 18.79 -34.12
CA LYS A 72 -3.00 18.89 -33.67
C LYS A 72 -2.39 20.21 -34.18
N PRO A 73 -1.38 20.76 -33.48
CA PRO A 73 -0.03 20.84 -34.10
C PRO A 73 1.13 20.61 -33.07
N GLU A 74 2.10 19.77 -33.40
CA GLU A 74 3.51 20.06 -33.81
C GLU A 74 4.50 20.39 -32.67
N VAL A 75 5.60 19.63 -32.64
CA VAL A 75 6.68 19.62 -31.63
C VAL A 75 7.97 20.13 -32.30
N PRO A 76 8.69 21.11 -31.73
CA PRO A 76 10.05 21.42 -32.16
C PRO A 76 11.10 20.64 -31.34
N GLU A 77 12.13 20.13 -32.02
CA GLU A 77 13.28 19.40 -31.44
C GLU A 77 14.21 20.30 -30.59
N PRO A 78 14.90 19.75 -29.57
CA PRO A 78 15.86 20.51 -28.76
C PRO A 78 17.30 20.43 -29.32
N PRO A 79 18.15 21.46 -29.11
CA PRO A 79 19.57 21.42 -29.50
C PRO A 79 20.48 20.77 -28.44
N VAL A 80 21.59 20.24 -28.96
CA VAL A 80 22.61 19.37 -28.34
C VAL A 80 23.58 20.10 -27.39
N GLU A 81 24.02 19.37 -26.34
CA GLU A 81 24.89 19.76 -25.21
C GLU A 81 26.33 20.21 -25.54
N LYS A 82 26.94 20.96 -24.61
CA LYS A 82 28.36 20.82 -24.24
C LYS A 82 28.54 20.94 -22.72
N GLY A 83 29.35 20.05 -22.16
CA GLY A 83 29.50 19.77 -20.74
C GLY A 83 30.27 20.79 -19.89
N ALA A 84 30.18 20.60 -18.58
CA ALA A 84 31.02 21.25 -17.58
C ALA A 84 31.15 20.37 -16.33
N ASP A 85 32.34 20.43 -15.76
CA ASP A 85 32.91 19.59 -14.73
C ASP A 85 32.15 19.50 -13.40
N THR A 86 32.42 18.40 -12.72
CA THR A 86 31.99 18.03 -11.38
C THR A 86 32.57 18.98 -10.32
N ALA A 87 31.75 19.89 -9.83
CA ALA A 87 31.86 20.49 -8.49
C ALA A 87 30.63 20.07 -7.66
N PRO A 88 30.72 19.92 -6.33
CA PRO A 88 29.57 19.57 -5.50
C PRO A 88 28.53 20.68 -5.64
N LEU A 89 27.32 20.31 -6.06
CA LEU A 89 26.20 21.22 -6.17
C LEU A 89 25.69 21.57 -4.76
N GLU A 90 26.43 22.39 -4.01
CA GLU A 90 25.86 23.13 -2.89
C GLU A 90 25.06 24.30 -3.45
N THR A 91 23.74 24.14 -3.53
CA THR A 91 22.81 25.24 -3.83
C THR A 91 21.61 25.17 -2.89
N SER A 92 21.55 26.13 -1.97
CA SER A 92 20.39 26.92 -1.48
C SER A 92 18.93 26.50 -1.80
N LYS A 93 18.58 25.22 -1.88
CA LYS A 93 17.18 24.78 -1.99
C LYS A 93 16.67 24.38 -0.61
N GLY A 94 15.40 24.68 -0.33
CA GLY A 94 14.71 24.27 0.90
C GLY A 94 14.67 22.74 1.08
N PRO A 95 13.89 22.24 2.06
CA PRO A 95 13.76 20.81 2.32
C PRO A 95 13.44 19.99 1.06
N ALA A 96 14.11 18.85 0.86
CA ALA A 96 13.90 18.01 -0.31
C ALA A 96 12.48 17.40 -0.34
N ARG A 97 11.88 17.29 -1.52
CA ARG A 97 10.57 16.64 -1.73
C ARG A 97 10.76 15.33 -2.47
N ILE A 98 10.64 14.22 -1.76
CA ILE A 98 10.96 12.89 -2.28
C ILE A 98 9.66 12.12 -2.49
N VAL A 99 9.40 11.64 -3.70
CA VAL A 99 8.23 10.78 -3.99
C VAL A 99 8.60 9.34 -3.66
N HIS A 100 7.82 8.68 -2.81
CA HIS A 100 8.06 7.28 -2.50
C HIS A 100 7.24 6.35 -3.40
N LEU A 101 7.93 5.36 -3.96
CA LEU A 101 7.34 4.25 -4.67
C LEU A 101 7.54 2.99 -3.83
N ASP A 102 6.44 2.53 -3.24
CA ASP A 102 6.34 1.20 -2.66
C ASP A 102 6.21 0.19 -3.81
N LEU A 103 7.17 -0.74 -3.90
CA LEU A 103 7.22 -1.76 -4.95
C LEU A 103 6.60 -3.09 -4.50
N LYS A 104 6.04 -3.15 -3.29
CA LYS A 104 5.33 -4.32 -2.75
C LYS A 104 4.04 -4.58 -3.52
N GLY A 105 4.03 -5.64 -4.32
CA GLY A 105 2.85 -6.17 -5.01
C GLY A 105 2.41 -5.42 -6.28
N ALA A 106 2.33 -4.09 -6.28
CA ALA A 106 1.93 -3.29 -7.46
C ALA A 106 3.09 -2.45 -8.01
N ALA A 107 4.25 -3.07 -8.20
CA ALA A 107 5.41 -2.43 -8.79
C ALA A 107 5.14 -2.04 -10.26
N PRO A 108 5.36 -0.78 -10.66
CA PRO A 108 5.20 -0.39 -12.05
C PRO A 108 6.36 -0.93 -12.91
N LYS A 109 6.06 -1.34 -14.14
CA LYS A 109 7.10 -1.69 -15.13
C LYS A 109 8.01 -0.49 -15.39
N VAL A 110 9.29 -0.74 -15.70
CA VAL A 110 10.27 0.32 -16.03
C VAL A 110 9.79 1.22 -17.18
N LYS A 111 9.08 0.64 -18.15
CA LYS A 111 8.42 1.40 -19.24
C LYS A 111 7.48 2.49 -18.72
N TYR A 112 6.75 2.24 -17.64
CA TYR A 112 5.89 3.25 -17.03
C TYR A 112 6.71 4.24 -16.19
N MET A 113 7.74 3.78 -15.45
CA MET A 113 8.66 4.68 -14.73
C MET A 113 9.28 5.74 -15.67
N LYS A 114 9.67 5.34 -16.89
CA LYS A 114 10.15 6.24 -17.95
C LYS A 114 9.18 7.37 -18.30
N GLN A 115 7.89 7.16 -18.12
CA GLN A 115 6.85 8.15 -18.38
C GLN A 115 6.57 9.04 -17.16
N ILE A 116 6.63 8.50 -15.94
CA ILE A 116 6.26 9.24 -14.72
C ILE A 116 7.42 9.99 -14.07
N PHE A 117 8.69 9.60 -14.26
CA PHE A 117 9.82 10.37 -13.71
C PHE A 117 9.92 11.80 -14.27
N PRO A 118 9.73 12.05 -15.58
CA PRO A 118 9.61 13.41 -16.11
C PRO A 118 8.46 14.19 -15.48
N LEU A 119 7.31 13.53 -15.24
CA LEU A 119 6.17 14.13 -14.57
C LEU A 119 6.50 14.51 -13.12
N PHE A 120 7.15 13.63 -12.36
CA PHE A 120 7.55 13.93 -10.98
C PHE A 120 8.49 15.14 -10.91
N SER A 121 9.51 15.17 -11.78
CA SER A 121 10.43 16.31 -11.89
C SER A 121 9.71 17.60 -12.28
N SER A 122 8.78 17.55 -13.24
CA SER A 122 7.98 18.70 -13.67
C SER A 122 7.05 19.24 -12.57
N LEU A 123 6.52 18.34 -11.73
CA LEU A 123 5.74 18.71 -10.54
C LEU A 123 6.61 19.26 -9.41
N GLY A 124 7.94 19.18 -9.54
CA GLY A 124 8.90 19.71 -8.60
C GLY A 124 9.40 18.70 -7.57
N ALA A 125 9.30 17.39 -7.80
CA ALA A 125 10.00 16.42 -6.97
C ALA A 125 11.53 16.59 -7.10
N ASP A 126 12.23 16.42 -5.99
CA ASP A 126 13.70 16.47 -5.93
C ASP A 126 14.34 15.06 -5.97
N GLY A 127 13.53 14.02 -5.75
CA GLY A 127 13.99 12.64 -5.80
C GLY A 127 12.88 11.60 -5.65
N VAL A 128 13.28 10.34 -5.69
CA VAL A 128 12.43 9.16 -5.54
C VAL A 128 13.01 8.23 -4.47
N LEU A 129 12.17 7.80 -3.54
CA LEU A 129 12.48 6.73 -2.58
C LEU A 129 11.92 5.42 -3.11
N LEU A 130 12.79 4.44 -3.37
CA LEU A 130 12.39 3.13 -3.87
C LEU A 130 12.43 2.08 -2.76
N GLU A 131 11.27 1.64 -2.31
CA GLU A 131 11.15 0.51 -1.40
C GLU A 131 11.07 -0.78 -2.18
N TYR A 132 12.18 -1.51 -2.21
CA TYR A 132 12.41 -2.59 -3.15
C TYR A 132 11.74 -3.92 -2.78
N GLU A 133 11.87 -4.33 -1.52
CA GLU A 133 11.43 -5.64 -1.02
C GLU A 133 11.72 -6.81 -2.00
N ASP A 134 10.72 -7.61 -2.40
CA ASP A 134 10.90 -8.77 -3.28
C ASP A 134 11.01 -8.43 -4.77
N MET A 135 10.93 -7.15 -5.15
CA MET A 135 11.16 -6.71 -6.53
C MET A 135 12.64 -6.52 -6.88
N PHE A 136 13.53 -6.53 -5.88
CA PHE A 136 14.97 -6.44 -6.14
C PHE A 136 15.53 -7.76 -6.73
N PRO A 137 16.45 -7.71 -7.71
CA PRO A 137 17.12 -8.89 -8.28
C PRO A 137 18.12 -9.57 -7.33
N TYR A 138 17.69 -9.99 -6.14
CA TYR A 138 18.57 -10.70 -5.21
C TYR A 138 19.20 -11.95 -5.84
N HIS A 139 20.50 -12.15 -5.59
CA HIS A 139 21.26 -13.25 -6.14
C HIS A 139 21.81 -14.19 -5.05
N GLY A 140 22.36 -15.33 -5.49
CA GLY A 140 22.94 -16.33 -4.60
C GLY A 140 21.93 -16.92 -3.62
N ASN A 141 22.23 -16.88 -2.33
CA ASN A 141 21.35 -17.44 -1.30
C ASN A 141 20.02 -16.70 -1.18
N LEU A 142 19.96 -15.44 -1.62
CA LEU A 142 18.79 -14.58 -1.50
C LEU A 142 17.87 -14.65 -2.73
N THR A 143 18.20 -15.44 -3.76
CA THR A 143 17.34 -15.61 -4.94
C THR A 143 15.93 -16.10 -4.61
N ILE A 144 15.77 -16.85 -3.50
CA ILE A 144 14.45 -17.28 -3.00
C ILE A 144 13.52 -16.11 -2.64
N LEU A 145 14.07 -14.94 -2.32
CA LEU A 145 13.32 -13.75 -1.93
C LEU A 145 12.65 -13.04 -3.10
N ARG A 146 13.06 -13.35 -4.34
CA ARG A 146 12.58 -12.65 -5.52
C ARG A 146 11.14 -12.99 -5.82
N SER A 147 10.36 -11.97 -6.14
CA SER A 147 9.16 -12.13 -6.93
C SER A 147 9.49 -12.82 -8.27
N PRO A 148 8.60 -13.67 -8.82
CA PRO A 148 8.72 -14.14 -10.20
C PRO A 148 8.83 -13.00 -11.22
N TYR A 149 8.37 -11.80 -10.85
CA TYR A 149 8.42 -10.58 -11.66
C TYR A 149 9.43 -9.55 -11.14
N ALA A 150 10.37 -9.95 -10.27
CA ALA A 150 11.44 -9.07 -9.81
C ALA A 150 12.17 -8.43 -11.00
N TYR A 151 12.56 -7.17 -10.84
CA TYR A 151 13.33 -6.44 -11.85
C TYR A 151 14.62 -7.19 -12.17
N SER A 152 15.09 -7.08 -13.41
CA SER A 152 16.44 -7.51 -13.81
C SER A 152 17.50 -6.51 -13.36
N MET A 153 18.79 -6.86 -13.46
CA MET A 153 19.87 -5.90 -13.17
C MET A 153 19.87 -4.76 -14.19
N GLU A 154 19.52 -5.07 -15.44
CA GLU A 154 19.34 -4.10 -16.53
C GLU A 154 18.20 -3.12 -16.22
N ASP A 155 17.10 -3.60 -15.64
CA ASP A 155 15.99 -2.75 -15.18
C ASP A 155 16.47 -1.78 -14.08
N ILE A 156 17.29 -2.23 -13.12
CA ILE A 156 17.85 -1.36 -12.07
C ILE A 156 18.73 -0.26 -12.67
N GLU A 157 19.58 -0.58 -13.65
CA GLU A 157 20.40 0.41 -14.34
C GLU A 157 19.58 1.40 -15.18
N GLU A 158 18.53 0.94 -15.85
CA GLU A 158 17.60 1.82 -16.57
C GLU A 158 16.86 2.75 -15.59
N ILE A 159 16.37 2.25 -14.46
CA ILE A 159 15.72 3.08 -13.42
C ILE A 159 16.67 4.17 -12.91
N LYS A 160 17.93 3.83 -12.61
CA LYS A 160 18.96 4.80 -12.22
C LYS A 160 19.21 5.85 -13.30
N SER A 161 19.32 5.41 -14.54
CA SER A 161 19.55 6.28 -15.69
C SER A 161 18.37 7.25 -15.90
N LEU A 162 17.14 6.76 -15.77
CA LEU A 162 15.92 7.56 -15.83
C LEU A 162 15.85 8.58 -14.69
N ALA A 163 16.20 8.21 -13.46
CA ALA A 163 16.22 9.12 -12.32
C ALA A 163 17.23 10.26 -12.54
N LYS A 164 18.45 9.91 -12.96
CA LYS A 164 19.52 10.87 -13.28
C LYS A 164 19.13 11.82 -14.41
N LEU A 165 18.57 11.31 -15.51
CA LEU A 165 18.10 12.10 -16.65
C LEU A 165 17.06 13.15 -16.23
N ASN A 166 16.20 12.80 -15.26
CA ASN A 166 15.15 13.67 -14.75
C ASN A 166 15.57 14.48 -13.51
N LYS A 167 16.86 14.46 -13.15
CA LYS A 167 17.42 15.17 -11.99
C LYS A 167 16.74 14.80 -10.66
N LEU A 168 16.32 13.54 -10.53
CA LEU A 168 15.73 12.97 -9.33
C LEU A 168 16.81 12.21 -8.57
N GLU A 169 17.07 12.59 -7.31
CA GLU A 169 17.89 11.78 -6.40
C GLU A 169 17.20 10.44 -6.14
N LEU A 170 17.94 9.33 -6.25
CA LEU A 170 17.40 8.00 -6.00
C LEU A 170 17.84 7.50 -4.62
N ILE A 171 16.88 7.27 -3.73
CA ILE A 171 17.11 6.78 -2.37
C ILE A 171 16.60 5.33 -2.29
N PRO A 172 17.47 4.32 -2.14
CA PRO A 172 17.02 2.95 -1.90
C PRO A 172 16.48 2.80 -0.48
N LEU A 173 15.37 2.06 -0.33
CA LEU A 173 14.81 1.60 0.93
C LEU A 173 14.81 0.08 1.00
N VAL A 174 15.37 -0.46 2.08
CA VAL A 174 15.33 -1.89 2.40
C VAL A 174 14.79 -2.05 3.81
N GLN A 175 13.80 -2.93 3.99
CA GLN A 175 13.31 -3.28 5.31
C GLN A 175 14.31 -4.18 6.03
N VAL A 176 14.67 -3.83 7.27
CA VAL A 176 15.75 -4.50 8.01
C VAL A 176 15.33 -5.10 9.36
N PHE A 177 14.07 -4.92 9.77
CA PHE A 177 13.62 -5.37 11.09
C PHE A 177 12.14 -5.76 11.15
N GLY A 178 11.23 -4.81 10.95
CA GLY A 178 9.82 -5.06 10.67
C GLY A 178 9.58 -5.14 9.16
N HIS A 179 8.32 -5.36 8.76
CA HIS A 179 7.92 -5.49 7.36
C HIS A 179 8.76 -6.50 6.54
N LEU A 180 9.20 -7.56 7.20
CA LEU A 180 10.02 -8.61 6.58
C LEU A 180 9.19 -9.81 6.10
N GLU A 181 7.89 -9.63 5.85
CA GLU A 181 7.02 -10.71 5.37
C GLU A 181 7.53 -11.32 4.07
N PHE A 182 8.07 -10.53 3.15
CA PHE A 182 8.66 -11.04 1.91
C PHE A 182 9.84 -12.00 2.14
N VAL A 183 10.54 -11.85 3.27
CA VAL A 183 11.66 -12.71 3.66
C VAL A 183 11.18 -13.88 4.48
N LEU A 184 10.46 -13.58 5.56
CA LEU A 184 10.12 -14.55 6.59
C LEU A 184 8.94 -15.42 6.18
N LYS A 185 8.24 -15.17 5.06
CA LYS A 185 7.27 -16.10 4.45
C LYS A 185 7.89 -17.41 3.95
N HIS A 186 9.20 -17.43 3.70
CA HIS A 186 9.89 -18.63 3.21
C HIS A 186 10.33 -19.54 4.36
N GLU A 187 10.06 -20.84 4.23
CA GLU A 187 10.36 -21.86 5.26
C GLU A 187 11.83 -21.81 5.73
N ARG A 188 12.75 -21.56 4.79
CA ARG A 188 14.19 -21.38 5.05
C ARG A 188 14.48 -20.39 6.19
N TYR A 189 13.65 -19.35 6.36
CA TYR A 189 13.88 -18.27 7.31
C TYR A 189 12.90 -18.27 8.50
N PHE A 190 12.06 -19.30 8.67
CA PHE A 190 11.10 -19.35 9.79
C PHE A 190 11.76 -19.28 11.16
N HIS A 191 12.95 -19.84 11.29
CA HIS A 191 13.74 -19.84 12.52
C HIS A 191 14.28 -18.45 12.90
N LEU A 192 14.23 -17.48 11.98
CA LEU A 192 14.65 -16.09 12.21
C LEU A 192 13.52 -15.17 12.65
N ARG A 193 12.27 -15.66 12.72
CA ARG A 193 11.11 -14.85 13.15
C ARG A 193 11.17 -14.55 14.64
N GLU A 194 10.80 -13.33 15.02
CA GLU A 194 10.64 -12.95 16.42
C GLU A 194 9.49 -13.73 17.07
N VAL A 195 8.33 -13.74 16.41
CA VAL A 195 7.22 -14.60 16.81
C VAL A 195 7.08 -15.69 15.77
N ARG A 196 7.29 -16.95 16.16
CA ARG A 196 7.31 -18.11 15.24
C ARG A 196 6.12 -18.15 14.26
N ALA A 197 4.93 -17.76 14.74
CA ALA A 197 3.69 -17.78 13.96
C ALA A 197 3.58 -16.64 12.94
N PHE A 198 4.32 -15.54 13.11
CA PHE A 198 4.13 -14.32 12.33
C PHE A 198 5.37 -13.99 11.49
N PRO A 199 5.22 -13.78 10.17
CA PRO A 199 6.34 -13.50 9.28
C PRO A 199 6.75 -12.01 9.24
N ASN A 200 6.35 -11.17 10.19
CA ASN A 200 6.51 -9.72 10.06
C ASN A 200 7.84 -9.17 10.63
N SER A 201 8.34 -9.75 11.71
CA SER A 201 9.49 -9.22 12.46
C SER A 201 10.62 -10.23 12.62
N LEU A 202 11.85 -9.75 12.48
CA LEU A 202 13.07 -10.53 12.70
C LEU A 202 13.39 -10.65 14.21
N ASN A 203 13.85 -11.82 14.65
CA ASN A 203 14.47 -12.00 15.97
C ASN A 203 15.90 -11.41 15.92
N PRO A 204 16.19 -10.31 16.63
CA PRO A 204 17.50 -9.65 16.54
C PRO A 204 18.63 -10.45 17.21
N HIS A 205 18.30 -11.45 18.02
CA HIS A 205 19.28 -12.25 18.77
C HIS A 205 19.62 -13.59 18.11
N HIS A 206 18.87 -14.01 17.10
CA HIS A 206 19.22 -15.21 16.36
C HIS A 206 20.48 -14.95 15.50
N PRO A 207 21.52 -15.80 15.55
CA PRO A 207 22.80 -15.54 14.86
C PRO A 207 22.69 -15.29 13.34
N GLY A 208 21.73 -15.95 12.68
CA GLY A 208 21.49 -15.79 11.24
C GLY A 208 20.82 -14.47 10.84
N SER A 209 20.21 -13.74 11.78
CA SER A 209 19.38 -12.57 11.49
C SER A 209 20.18 -11.40 10.94
N VAL A 210 21.24 -10.98 11.66
CA VAL A 210 22.08 -9.86 11.23
C VAL A 210 22.82 -10.20 9.93
N ALA A 211 23.26 -11.45 9.76
CA ALA A 211 23.94 -11.89 8.54
C ALA A 211 23.04 -11.79 7.31
N LEU A 212 21.78 -12.25 7.42
CA LEU A 212 20.79 -12.15 6.35
C LEU A 212 20.53 -10.70 5.93
N VAL A 213 20.29 -9.82 6.90
CA VAL A 213 20.02 -8.40 6.63
C VAL A 213 21.24 -7.70 6.02
N LYS A 214 22.45 -8.00 6.52
CA LYS A 214 23.68 -7.44 5.94
C LYS A 214 23.89 -7.87 4.49
N ASP A 215 23.53 -9.10 4.12
CA ASP A 215 23.58 -9.57 2.72
C ASP A 215 22.57 -8.82 1.85
N MET A 216 21.31 -8.69 2.30
CA MET A 216 20.29 -7.90 1.58
C MET A 216 20.72 -6.44 1.36
N VAL A 217 21.15 -5.78 2.42
CA VAL A 217 21.62 -4.38 2.38
C VAL A 217 22.84 -4.24 1.48
N SER A 218 23.78 -5.19 1.53
CA SER A 218 24.98 -5.16 0.68
C SER A 218 24.62 -5.20 -0.80
N GLN A 219 23.77 -6.14 -1.22
CA GLN A 219 23.39 -6.28 -2.63
C GLN A 219 22.69 -5.01 -3.15
N VAL A 220 21.79 -4.41 -2.35
CA VAL A 220 21.12 -3.15 -2.75
C VAL A 220 22.11 -1.98 -2.78
N MET A 221 22.98 -1.84 -1.78
CA MET A 221 23.98 -0.78 -1.80
C MET A 221 24.91 -0.89 -3.00
N ASP A 222 25.35 -2.09 -3.36
CA ASP A 222 26.26 -2.32 -4.49
C ASP A 222 25.65 -1.87 -5.83
N CYS A 223 24.34 -2.01 -6.00
CA CYS A 223 23.63 -1.49 -7.18
C CYS A 223 23.44 0.04 -7.18
N HIS A 224 23.58 0.70 -6.03
CA HIS A 224 23.34 2.13 -5.86
C HIS A 224 24.60 2.91 -5.44
N PRO A 225 25.73 2.86 -6.18
CA PRO A 225 27.00 3.46 -5.77
C PRO A 225 26.93 4.97 -5.46
N ASP A 226 26.08 5.69 -6.18
CA ASP A 226 25.95 7.15 -6.09
C ASP A 226 24.93 7.63 -5.02
N ALA A 227 24.26 6.71 -4.32
CA ALA A 227 23.26 7.08 -3.33
C ALA A 227 23.91 7.79 -2.14
N ARG A 228 23.43 9.01 -1.82
CA ARG A 228 23.85 9.78 -0.64
C ARG A 228 23.06 9.40 0.62
N TRP A 229 21.84 8.91 0.42
CA TRP A 229 20.94 8.47 1.46
C TRP A 229 20.59 7.00 1.26
N PHE A 230 20.42 6.29 2.37
CA PHE A 230 19.91 4.92 2.39
C PHE A 230 18.85 4.80 3.48
N HIS A 231 17.65 4.38 3.12
CA HIS A 231 16.57 4.21 4.09
C HIS A 231 16.52 2.76 4.56
N MET A 232 16.75 2.50 5.84
CA MET A 232 16.79 1.13 6.38
C MET A 232 15.45 0.65 6.93
N GLY A 233 14.38 1.43 6.77
CA GLY A 233 13.04 1.05 7.24
C GLY A 233 13.01 1.04 8.77
N ALA A 234 12.82 -0.15 9.34
CA ALA A 234 12.81 -0.43 10.78
C ALA A 234 11.58 0.09 11.53
N ASP A 235 10.47 0.24 10.82
CA ASP A 235 9.13 0.51 11.35
C ASP A 235 8.44 -0.76 11.86
N GLU A 236 7.44 -0.57 12.71
CA GLU A 236 6.43 -1.55 13.09
C GLU A 236 6.97 -2.95 13.41
N VAL A 237 7.99 -3.04 14.27
CA VAL A 237 8.57 -4.32 14.71
C VAL A 237 7.63 -5.02 15.71
N ARG A 238 6.48 -5.50 15.24
CA ARG A 238 5.43 -6.08 16.08
C ARG A 238 5.91 -7.40 16.70
N GLY A 239 5.59 -7.60 17.98
CA GLY A 239 5.98 -8.78 18.76
C GLY A 239 7.42 -8.77 19.28
N LEU A 240 8.16 -7.66 19.15
CA LEU A 240 9.54 -7.56 19.66
C LEU A 240 9.59 -7.82 21.18
N GLY A 241 10.43 -8.77 21.58
CA GLY A 241 10.56 -9.21 22.97
C GLY A 241 9.86 -10.53 23.30
N GLU A 242 9.15 -11.13 22.35
CA GLU A 242 8.33 -12.31 22.59
C GLU A 242 9.05 -13.65 22.34
N SER A 243 10.12 -13.65 21.54
CA SER A 243 10.92 -14.85 21.29
C SER A 243 11.61 -15.32 22.58
N GLN A 244 12.02 -16.60 22.64
CA GLN A 244 12.75 -17.08 23.81
C GLN A 244 14.12 -16.40 23.97
N ASP A 245 14.81 -16.15 22.87
CA ASP A 245 16.10 -15.45 22.86
C ASP A 245 15.93 -14.00 23.34
N SER A 246 14.90 -13.32 22.83
CA SER A 246 14.54 -11.96 23.21
C SER A 246 14.14 -11.87 24.68
N LYS A 247 13.36 -12.84 25.20
CA LYS A 247 13.03 -12.92 26.64
C LYS A 247 14.26 -13.12 27.52
N ASN A 248 15.18 -14.00 27.11
CA ASN A 248 16.43 -14.24 27.83
C ASN A 248 17.30 -12.96 27.87
N TRP A 249 17.39 -12.27 26.73
CA TRP A 249 18.10 -11.00 26.65
C TRP A 249 17.45 -9.91 27.51
N LEU A 250 16.12 -9.78 27.48
CA LEU A 250 15.36 -8.83 28.30
C LEU A 250 15.54 -9.08 29.79
N HIS A 251 15.49 -10.33 30.23
CA HIS A 251 15.75 -10.70 31.62
C HIS A 251 17.13 -10.20 32.09
N SER A 252 18.14 -10.25 31.21
CA SER A 252 19.50 -9.78 31.49
C SER A 252 19.68 -8.26 31.35
N ASN A 253 18.70 -7.57 30.76
CA ASN A 253 18.76 -6.13 30.41
C ASN A 253 17.55 -5.35 30.95
N LYS A 254 17.05 -5.72 32.14
CA LYS A 254 15.98 -5.00 32.88
C LYS A 254 14.67 -4.84 32.09
N GLY A 255 14.38 -5.72 31.15
CA GLY A 255 13.17 -5.65 30.33
C GLY A 255 13.13 -4.49 29.33
N ASP A 256 14.27 -3.90 28.99
CA ASP A 256 14.34 -2.73 28.10
C ASP A 256 14.24 -3.10 26.61
N VAL A 257 13.00 -3.18 26.10
CA VAL A 257 12.71 -3.43 24.68
C VAL A 257 13.24 -2.30 23.78
N GLY A 258 13.28 -1.06 24.27
CA GLY A 258 13.83 0.07 23.52
C GLY A 258 15.33 -0.10 23.26
N LYS A 259 16.07 -0.52 24.28
CA LYS A 259 17.51 -0.85 24.13
C LYS A 259 17.73 -2.04 23.20
N MET A 260 16.86 -3.05 23.23
CA MET A 260 16.92 -4.16 22.25
C MET A 260 16.78 -3.65 20.82
N PHE A 261 15.77 -2.81 20.56
CA PHE A 261 15.57 -2.21 19.24
C PHE A 261 16.80 -1.40 18.80
N LEU A 262 17.28 -0.51 19.68
CA LEU A 262 18.42 0.36 19.40
C LEU A 262 19.70 -0.44 19.09
N ASN A 263 19.97 -1.53 19.81
CA ASN A 263 21.15 -2.36 19.56
C ASN A 263 21.17 -2.92 18.12
N HIS A 264 20.03 -3.42 17.64
CA HIS A 264 19.91 -3.93 16.27
C HIS A 264 20.01 -2.80 15.24
N ALA A 265 19.27 -1.71 15.45
CA ALA A 265 19.25 -0.54 14.56
C ALA A 265 20.65 0.09 14.43
N VAL A 266 21.37 0.31 15.54
CA VAL A 266 22.73 0.83 15.57
C VAL A 266 23.71 -0.12 14.88
N SER A 267 23.58 -1.44 15.11
CA SER A 267 24.45 -2.42 14.45
C SER A 267 24.34 -2.36 12.92
N LEU A 268 23.14 -2.13 12.39
CA LEU A 268 22.90 -2.07 10.95
C LEU A 268 23.24 -0.70 10.36
N ALA A 269 22.86 0.39 11.03
CA ALA A 269 23.23 1.73 10.62
C ALA A 269 24.76 1.88 10.54
N ARG A 270 25.48 1.38 11.55
CA ARG A 270 26.94 1.35 11.56
C ARG A 270 27.51 0.58 10.38
N PHE A 271 26.99 -0.63 10.12
CA PHE A 271 27.40 -1.43 8.97
C PHE A 271 27.22 -0.69 7.64
N ILE A 272 26.09 -0.01 7.44
CA ILE A 272 25.82 0.79 6.23
C ILE A 272 26.86 1.91 6.10
N THR A 273 27.08 2.69 7.17
CA THR A 273 28.02 3.82 7.15
C THR A 273 29.49 3.40 6.98
N GLU A 274 29.87 2.23 7.51
CA GLU A 274 31.21 1.67 7.35
C GLU A 274 31.43 1.10 5.94
N ARG A 275 30.39 0.50 5.34
CA ARG A 275 30.46 -0.05 3.98
C ARG A 275 30.66 1.05 2.94
N ARG A 276 30.03 2.21 3.12
CA ARG A 276 30.23 3.37 2.22
C ARG A 276 30.34 4.66 3.00
N SER A 277 31.55 5.22 2.99
CA SER A 277 31.82 6.56 3.51
C SER A 277 30.94 7.60 2.80
N GLY A 278 30.32 8.48 3.59
CA GLY A 278 29.47 9.57 3.08
C GLY A 278 27.99 9.21 2.91
N VAL A 279 27.59 7.93 2.98
CA VAL A 279 26.16 7.56 3.02
C VAL A 279 25.55 7.95 4.35
N ARG A 280 24.37 8.55 4.29
CA ARG A 280 23.57 8.93 5.46
C ARG A 280 22.38 7.99 5.58
N VAL A 281 22.13 7.50 6.79
CA VAL A 281 21.06 6.52 7.03
C VAL A 281 19.76 7.24 7.44
N ILE A 282 18.64 6.75 6.94
CA ILE A 282 17.29 7.17 7.32
C ILE A 282 16.55 5.96 7.92
N LEU A 283 15.73 6.18 8.96
CA LEU A 283 14.81 5.18 9.48
C LEU A 283 13.47 5.80 9.84
N TRP A 284 12.42 4.99 9.89
CA TRP A 284 11.13 5.39 10.42
C TRP A 284 11.20 5.58 11.94
N ASP A 285 10.48 6.58 12.47
CA ASP A 285 10.64 7.01 13.87
C ASP A 285 9.73 6.31 14.88
N ASP A 286 8.70 5.58 14.44
CA ASP A 286 7.62 5.08 15.31
C ASP A 286 8.13 4.22 16.47
N MET A 287 9.12 3.37 16.22
CA MET A 287 9.78 2.55 17.24
C MET A 287 10.60 3.38 18.24
N LEU A 288 11.06 4.58 17.86
CA LEU A 288 11.81 5.50 18.73
C LEU A 288 10.90 6.32 19.66
N ARG A 289 9.64 6.54 19.30
CA ARG A 289 8.73 7.47 20.01
C ARG A 289 8.57 7.14 21.50
N LYS A 290 8.66 5.86 21.87
CA LYS A 290 8.52 5.38 23.26
C LYS A 290 9.85 5.30 24.02
N ILE A 291 10.97 5.54 23.36
CA ILE A 291 12.31 5.45 23.95
C ILE A 291 12.70 6.83 24.51
N SER A 292 13.37 6.84 25.67
CA SER A 292 13.84 8.10 26.27
C SER A 292 14.95 8.74 25.44
N PRO A 293 15.02 10.09 25.35
CA PRO A 293 16.10 10.76 24.63
C PRO A 293 17.50 10.38 25.13
N ALA A 294 17.66 10.18 26.46
CA ALA A 294 18.91 9.76 27.06
C ALA A 294 19.35 8.36 26.58
N THR A 295 18.41 7.40 26.53
CA THR A 295 18.67 6.04 26.03
C THR A 295 19.04 6.03 24.55
N ILE A 296 18.35 6.85 23.73
CA ILE A 296 18.70 7.01 22.31
C ILE A 296 20.13 7.56 22.19
N LYS A 297 20.45 8.63 22.93
CA LYS A 297 21.76 9.26 22.91
C LYS A 297 22.88 8.31 23.33
N GLU A 298 22.66 7.54 24.39
CA GLU A 298 23.61 6.52 24.89
C GLU A 298 23.88 5.44 23.85
N SER A 299 22.89 5.09 23.01
CA SER A 299 23.06 4.09 21.95
C SER A 299 23.98 4.55 20.80
N GLY A 300 24.15 5.86 20.61
CA GLY A 300 24.92 6.43 19.50
C GLY A 300 24.17 6.46 18.16
N LEU A 301 22.88 6.11 18.12
CA LEU A 301 22.08 6.12 16.88
C LEU A 301 22.05 7.51 16.22
N GLN A 302 22.04 8.57 17.03
CA GLN A 302 21.96 9.96 16.57
C GLN A 302 23.11 10.41 15.68
N ASP A 303 24.25 9.74 15.79
CA ASP A 303 25.46 10.04 14.99
C ASP A 303 25.48 9.24 13.68
N LEU A 304 24.59 8.25 13.53
CA LEU A 304 24.57 7.31 12.41
C LEU A 304 23.37 7.50 11.48
N ALA A 305 22.22 7.92 12.00
CA ALA A 305 20.97 7.98 11.24
C ALA A 305 20.10 9.20 11.56
N SER A 306 19.17 9.52 10.65
CA SER A 306 18.15 10.57 10.82
C SER A 306 16.76 9.93 10.89
N PRO A 307 15.92 10.26 11.90
CA PRO A 307 14.58 9.70 12.00
C PRO A 307 13.61 10.42 11.05
N THR A 308 12.69 9.64 10.48
CA THR A 308 11.57 10.11 9.66
C THR A 308 10.29 10.10 10.46
N ILE A 309 9.80 11.29 10.81
CA ILE A 309 8.53 11.46 11.53
C ILE A 309 7.39 11.32 10.54
N TRP A 310 6.59 10.26 10.66
CA TRP A 310 5.47 9.99 9.77
C TRP A 310 4.11 10.11 10.46
N ASN A 311 3.14 10.68 9.75
CA ASN A 311 1.74 10.78 10.18
C ASN A 311 0.86 11.11 8.98
N TYR A 312 -0.13 10.26 8.73
CA TYR A 312 -0.99 10.36 7.55
C TYR A 312 -2.36 10.94 7.86
N LEU A 313 -2.66 11.31 9.11
CA LEU A 313 -3.98 11.84 9.46
C LEU A 313 -4.22 13.20 8.82
N LYS A 314 -5.44 13.40 8.28
CA LYS A 314 -5.88 14.71 7.76
C LYS A 314 -5.83 15.82 8.80
N LYS A 315 -6.19 15.50 10.05
CA LYS A 315 -6.14 16.39 11.21
C LYS A 315 -5.05 15.86 12.15
N MET A 316 -3.82 16.19 11.80
CA MET A 316 -2.64 15.83 12.58
C MET A 316 -2.50 16.72 13.82
N ASP A 317 -2.11 16.13 14.95
CA ASP A 317 -1.68 16.86 16.15
C ASP A 317 -0.30 17.47 15.92
N THR A 318 -0.27 18.72 15.44
CA THR A 318 0.98 19.43 15.13
C THR A 318 1.83 19.72 16.37
N ASP A 319 1.21 19.88 17.54
CA ASP A 319 1.92 20.16 18.78
C ASP A 319 2.63 18.89 19.28
N GLY A 320 1.95 17.73 19.19
CA GLY A 320 2.56 16.43 19.44
C GLY A 320 3.75 16.14 18.53
N ILE A 321 3.69 16.53 17.24
CA ILE A 321 4.86 16.44 16.34
C ILE A 321 5.99 17.39 16.78
N GLY A 322 5.66 18.62 17.21
CA GLY A 322 6.64 19.55 17.78
C GLY A 322 7.37 18.96 19.01
N MET A 323 6.64 18.25 19.87
CA MET A 323 7.24 17.54 21.01
C MET A 323 8.19 16.42 20.57
N LEU A 324 7.87 15.67 19.50
CA LEU A 324 8.77 14.66 18.94
C LEU A 324 10.06 15.30 18.42
N ILE A 325 9.97 16.43 17.71
CA ILE A 325 11.14 17.17 17.22
C ILE A 325 12.04 17.61 18.39
N SER A 326 11.46 18.17 19.45
CA SER A 326 12.20 18.51 20.68
C SER A 326 12.92 17.30 21.28
N ARG A 327 12.23 16.15 21.41
CA ARG A 327 12.81 14.93 21.97
C ARG A 327 13.97 14.40 21.12
N TYR A 328 13.85 14.44 19.79
CA TYR A 328 14.94 14.02 18.91
C TYR A 328 16.12 15.00 18.95
N HIS A 329 15.85 16.30 19.09
CA HIS A 329 16.90 17.27 19.36
C HIS A 329 17.63 16.99 20.68
N GLU A 330 16.91 16.72 21.77
CA GLU A 330 17.47 16.35 23.08
C GLU A 330 18.30 15.06 23.03
N ALA A 331 17.85 14.08 22.22
CA ALA A 331 18.59 12.84 21.96
C ALA A 331 19.89 13.06 21.17
N GLY A 332 20.10 14.25 20.60
CA GLY A 332 21.31 14.65 19.91
C GLY A 332 21.25 14.55 18.38
N PHE A 333 20.10 14.18 17.80
CA PHE A 333 19.95 14.15 16.34
C PHE A 333 20.19 15.54 15.74
N LYS A 334 20.92 15.57 14.63
CA LYS A 334 21.25 16.81 13.89
C LYS A 334 20.27 17.13 12.77
N GLY A 335 19.45 16.16 12.38
CA GLY A 335 18.38 16.42 11.44
C GLY A 335 17.33 15.33 11.41
N VAL A 336 16.21 15.68 10.78
CA VAL A 336 14.99 14.89 10.71
C VAL A 336 14.45 14.89 9.28
N TRP A 337 13.68 13.86 8.98
CA TRP A 337 12.81 13.81 7.81
C TRP A 337 11.35 13.81 8.28
N PHE A 338 10.46 14.24 7.41
CA PHE A 338 9.01 14.08 7.60
C PHE A 338 8.44 13.13 6.56
N ALA A 339 7.26 12.57 6.82
CA ALA A 339 6.54 11.82 5.81
C ALA A 339 5.02 12.07 5.84
N SER A 340 4.53 12.54 4.70
CA SER A 340 3.11 12.66 4.34
C SER A 340 2.71 11.50 3.42
N ALA A 341 1.43 11.38 3.07
CA ALA A 341 0.95 10.39 2.10
C ALA A 341 0.19 11.07 0.95
N PHE A 342 0.52 10.74 -0.31
CA PHE A 342 -0.27 11.18 -1.46
C PHE A 342 -1.30 10.13 -1.90
N LYS A 343 -1.07 8.85 -1.57
CA LYS A 343 -2.01 7.74 -1.69
C LYS A 343 -1.73 6.71 -0.59
N GLY A 344 -2.66 5.79 -0.34
CA GLY A 344 -2.55 4.86 0.78
C GLY A 344 -2.64 5.57 2.14
N GLY A 345 -2.56 4.79 3.22
CA GLY A 345 -2.62 5.29 4.60
C GLY A 345 -4.00 5.75 5.09
N THR A 346 -5.04 5.67 4.25
CA THR A 346 -6.42 6.07 4.57
C THR A 346 -7.35 4.87 4.81
N GLY A 347 -7.18 3.80 4.04
CA GLY A 347 -7.94 2.56 4.15
C GLY A 347 -7.14 1.38 3.58
N ILE A 348 -7.34 0.19 4.14
CA ILE A 348 -6.59 -1.02 3.79
C ILE A 348 -6.92 -1.56 2.39
N ASP A 349 -8.14 -1.31 1.91
CA ASP A 349 -8.67 -1.70 0.60
C ASP A 349 -9.11 -0.48 -0.23
N GLN A 350 -8.51 0.68 0.06
CA GLN A 350 -8.85 1.95 -0.61
C GLN A 350 -8.54 1.83 -2.11
N ARG A 351 -9.51 2.16 -2.97
CA ARG A 351 -9.34 2.07 -4.45
C ARG A 351 -9.22 3.42 -5.12
N TRP A 352 -9.80 4.44 -4.49
CA TRP A 352 -9.94 5.79 -5.02
C TRP A 352 -9.35 6.80 -4.03
N THR A 353 -8.49 7.71 -4.49
CA THR A 353 -7.75 8.58 -3.57
C THR A 353 -8.62 9.75 -3.08
N PRO A 354 -8.82 9.91 -1.76
CA PRO A 354 -9.55 11.04 -1.20
C PRO A 354 -8.69 12.31 -1.21
N LEU A 355 -8.91 13.19 -2.18
CA LEU A 355 -8.07 14.37 -2.44
C LEU A 355 -8.10 15.36 -1.27
N ASP A 356 -9.27 15.69 -0.72
CA ASP A 356 -9.33 16.60 0.44
C ASP A 356 -8.51 16.05 1.61
N TYR A 357 -8.63 14.75 1.89
CA TYR A 357 -7.91 14.13 2.99
C TYR A 357 -6.40 14.30 2.85
N GLN A 358 -5.85 13.99 1.66
CA GLN A 358 -4.41 14.09 1.41
C GLN A 358 -3.93 15.54 1.36
N LEU A 359 -4.76 16.47 0.87
CA LEU A 359 -4.46 17.89 0.92
C LEU A 359 -4.35 18.38 2.37
N GLN A 360 -5.32 18.07 3.22
CA GLN A 360 -5.30 18.50 4.62
C GLN A 360 -4.10 17.91 5.40
N ASN A 361 -3.69 16.68 5.08
CA ASN A 361 -2.47 16.09 5.63
C ASN A 361 -1.23 16.93 5.23
N HIS A 362 -1.08 17.28 3.95
CA HIS A 362 0.04 18.09 3.48
C HIS A 362 0.04 19.51 4.03
N LEU A 363 -1.12 20.16 4.12
CA LEU A 363 -1.23 21.49 4.73
C LEU A 363 -0.86 21.46 6.22
N SER A 364 -1.19 20.37 6.94
CA SER A 364 -0.74 20.17 8.32
C SER A 364 0.78 19.99 8.41
N TRP A 365 1.40 19.24 7.48
CA TRP A 365 2.85 19.12 7.42
C TRP A 365 3.56 20.44 7.09
N ILE A 366 3.02 21.25 6.19
CA ILE A 366 3.55 22.60 5.90
C ILE A 366 3.56 23.48 7.16
N LYS A 367 2.52 23.40 8.01
CA LYS A 367 2.50 24.11 9.30
C LYS A 367 3.66 23.66 10.21
N VAL A 368 3.92 22.35 10.29
CA VAL A 368 5.05 21.80 11.07
C VAL A 368 6.39 22.27 10.48
N MET A 369 6.56 22.18 9.16
CA MET A 369 7.77 22.64 8.47
C MET A 369 8.04 24.13 8.74
N ASN A 370 7.03 24.98 8.68
CA ASN A 370 7.14 26.41 8.98
C ASN A 370 7.51 26.69 10.44
N SER A 371 7.19 25.76 11.35
CA SER A 371 7.53 25.85 12.77
C SER A 371 8.97 25.39 13.09
N MET A 372 9.70 24.84 12.11
CA MET A 372 11.09 24.36 12.30
C MET A 372 12.05 25.46 12.76
N THR A 373 11.73 26.74 12.52
CA THR A 373 12.48 27.89 13.04
C THR A 373 12.57 27.92 14.57
N LYS A 374 11.66 27.23 15.27
CA LYS A 374 11.70 27.04 16.73
C LYS A 374 12.80 26.07 17.19
N TYR A 375 13.38 25.31 16.27
CA TYR A 375 14.37 24.25 16.54
C TYR A 375 15.66 24.49 15.74
N PRO A 376 16.40 25.59 15.97
CA PRO A 376 17.53 25.99 15.11
C PRO A 376 18.68 24.98 15.06
N SER A 377 18.78 24.10 16.06
CA SER A 377 19.83 23.08 16.19
C SER A 377 19.53 21.76 15.48
N ILE A 378 18.35 21.62 14.86
CA ILE A 378 17.95 20.42 14.10
C ILE A 378 17.52 20.82 12.70
N THR A 379 18.15 20.23 11.69
CA THR A 379 17.87 20.55 10.29
C THR A 379 16.76 19.63 9.75
N LEU A 380 15.77 20.22 9.08
CA LEU A 380 14.84 19.43 8.27
C LEU A 380 15.52 19.10 6.93
N HIS A 381 15.76 17.81 6.67
CA HIS A 381 16.37 17.36 5.42
C HIS A 381 15.38 17.34 4.26
N GLY A 382 14.14 16.94 4.54
CA GLY A 382 13.10 16.86 3.53
C GLY A 382 11.83 16.19 4.02
N ILE A 383 10.90 16.01 3.09
CA ILE A 383 9.64 15.31 3.29
C ILE A 383 9.51 14.19 2.24
N LEU A 384 9.15 13.00 2.71
CA LEU A 384 8.84 11.83 1.91
C LEU A 384 7.33 11.81 1.66
N LEU A 385 6.91 11.88 0.41
CA LEU A 385 5.51 11.76 0.01
C LEU A 385 5.24 10.27 -0.25
N THR A 386 4.69 9.57 0.73
CA THR A 386 4.47 8.12 0.67
C THR A 386 3.33 7.74 -0.25
N GLY A 387 3.55 6.64 -0.97
CA GLY A 387 2.64 6.09 -1.95
C GLY A 387 2.43 4.60 -1.74
N TRP A 388 2.01 4.20 -0.53
CA TRP A 388 1.85 2.80 -0.12
C TRP A 388 0.97 2.01 -1.07
N GLN A 389 1.40 0.82 -1.48
CA GLN A 389 0.61 -0.09 -2.32
C GLN A 389 -0.26 -1.02 -1.50
N ARG A 390 0.15 -1.36 -0.27
CA ARG A 390 -0.60 -2.18 0.68
C ARG A 390 -0.02 -1.98 2.09
N PHE A 391 -0.74 -2.43 3.11
CA PHE A 391 -0.31 -2.26 4.51
C PHE A 391 0.75 -3.30 4.94
N GLU A 392 0.66 -4.52 4.41
CA GLU A 392 1.66 -5.59 4.53
C GLU A 392 1.55 -6.57 3.36
N HIS A 393 2.49 -7.50 3.20
CA HIS A 393 2.49 -8.49 2.10
C HIS A 393 1.21 -9.32 1.98
N HIS A 394 0.53 -9.59 3.10
CA HIS A 394 -0.66 -10.44 3.11
C HIS A 394 -1.98 -9.67 2.97
N THR A 395 -1.92 -8.34 2.81
CA THR A 395 -3.09 -7.49 2.58
C THR A 395 -3.29 -7.22 1.10
N VAL A 396 -4.54 -6.91 0.71
CA VAL A 396 -4.89 -6.50 -0.65
C VAL A 396 -4.26 -5.16 -1.03
N LEU A 397 -4.23 -4.87 -2.32
CA LEU A 397 -3.81 -3.57 -2.84
C LEU A 397 -4.72 -2.42 -2.40
N CYS A 398 -4.08 -1.29 -2.09
CA CYS A 398 -4.70 0.03 -2.03
C CYS A 398 -4.75 0.68 -3.42
N GLU A 399 -4.81 2.01 -3.49
CA GLU A 399 -5.00 2.71 -4.76
C GLU A 399 -3.83 2.49 -5.71
N LEU A 400 -4.14 2.18 -6.97
CA LEU A 400 -3.15 2.09 -8.03
C LEU A 400 -2.43 3.44 -8.21
N LEU A 401 -1.14 3.41 -8.56
CA LEU A 401 -0.34 4.62 -8.75
C LEU A 401 -0.97 5.66 -9.70
N PRO A 402 -1.49 5.30 -10.90
CA PRO A 402 -2.20 6.24 -11.78
C PRO A 402 -3.39 6.95 -11.12
N VAL A 403 -4.09 6.27 -10.21
CA VAL A 403 -5.23 6.83 -9.48
C VAL A 403 -4.78 7.91 -8.50
N GLY A 404 -3.58 7.75 -7.91
CA GLY A 404 -2.97 8.70 -7.00
C GLY A 404 -2.26 9.89 -7.65
N ILE A 405 -2.08 9.94 -8.98
CA ILE A 405 -1.31 11.01 -9.65
C ILE A 405 -1.91 12.42 -9.42
N PRO A 406 -3.24 12.64 -9.53
CA PRO A 406 -3.81 13.96 -9.22
C PRO A 406 -3.55 14.41 -7.78
N SER A 407 -3.62 13.48 -6.83
CA SER A 407 -3.26 13.74 -5.43
C SER A 407 -1.79 14.11 -5.30
N LEU A 408 -0.88 13.34 -5.90
CA LEU A 408 0.56 13.63 -5.91
C LEU A 408 0.88 15.03 -6.45
N ALA A 409 0.26 15.42 -7.56
CA ALA A 409 0.46 16.75 -8.14
C ALA A 409 -0.01 17.85 -7.18
N MET A 410 -1.20 17.71 -6.61
CA MET A 410 -1.73 18.64 -5.62
C MET A 410 -0.82 18.74 -4.39
N CYS A 411 -0.32 17.61 -3.89
CA CYS A 411 0.60 17.52 -2.75
C CYS A 411 1.94 18.20 -3.03
N LEU A 412 2.58 17.92 -4.17
CA LEU A 412 3.85 18.54 -4.56
C LEU A 412 3.71 20.05 -4.79
N GLN A 413 2.63 20.49 -5.45
CA GLN A 413 2.37 21.92 -5.65
C GLN A 413 2.08 22.62 -4.32
N SER A 414 1.38 21.96 -3.39
CA SER A 414 1.17 22.49 -2.04
C SER A 414 2.50 22.72 -1.32
N LEU A 415 3.42 21.75 -1.38
CA LEU A 415 4.75 21.88 -0.78
C LEU A 415 5.61 22.95 -1.47
N LYS A 416 5.49 23.08 -2.80
CA LYS A 416 6.22 24.07 -3.59
C LYS A 416 5.80 25.50 -3.27
N HIS A 417 4.50 25.76 -3.14
CA HIS A 417 3.95 27.11 -2.95
C HIS A 417 3.60 27.44 -1.49
N GLY A 418 3.68 26.45 -0.58
CA GLY A 418 3.28 26.59 0.83
C GLY A 418 1.77 26.51 1.07
N ALA A 419 0.98 26.37 0.01
CA ALA A 419 -0.47 26.17 0.03
C ALA A 419 -0.93 25.61 -1.33
N PHE A 420 -2.16 25.08 -1.40
CA PHE A 420 -2.82 24.77 -2.67
C PHE A 420 -3.73 25.92 -3.11
N ASP A 421 -3.11 27.08 -3.34
CA ASP A 421 -3.79 28.29 -3.80
C ASP A 421 -4.06 28.26 -5.32
N GLU A 422 -4.62 29.34 -5.87
CA GLU A 422 -4.98 29.39 -7.29
C GLU A 422 -3.76 29.22 -8.21
N LYS A 423 -2.58 29.69 -7.80
CA LYS A 423 -1.34 29.51 -8.57
C LYS A 423 -0.91 28.04 -8.59
N ALA A 424 -0.85 27.41 -7.41
CA ALA A 424 -0.54 25.99 -7.27
C ALA A 424 -1.52 25.11 -8.05
N LYS A 425 -2.80 25.47 -8.00
CA LYS A 425 -3.88 24.79 -8.71
C LYS A 425 -3.76 24.92 -10.23
N MET A 426 -3.56 26.14 -10.76
CA MET A 426 -3.36 26.35 -12.19
C MET A 426 -2.14 25.60 -12.71
N GLU A 427 -1.04 25.57 -11.96
CA GLU A 427 0.17 24.83 -12.33
C GLU A 427 -0.08 23.32 -12.35
N ALA A 428 -0.72 22.77 -11.31
CA ALA A 428 -1.13 21.36 -11.30
C ALA A 428 -2.04 21.01 -12.48
N HIS A 429 -3.03 21.86 -12.77
CA HIS A 429 -3.97 21.63 -13.87
C HIS A 429 -3.29 21.63 -15.22
N HIS A 430 -2.36 22.59 -15.43
CA HIS A 430 -1.62 22.70 -16.67
C HIS A 430 -0.74 21.46 -16.90
N ILE A 431 0.01 21.04 -15.88
CA ILE A 431 0.89 19.86 -15.97
C ILE A 431 0.07 18.58 -16.19
N LEU A 432 -1.06 18.42 -15.49
CA LEU A 432 -1.88 17.22 -15.59
C LEU A 432 -2.82 17.22 -16.80
N GLY A 433 -3.13 18.36 -17.40
CA GLY A 433 -4.17 18.48 -18.42
C GLY A 433 -5.58 18.12 -17.92
N CYS A 434 -5.86 18.32 -16.61
CA CYS A 434 -7.17 18.12 -15.99
C CYS A 434 -7.39 19.09 -14.83
N ASN A 435 -8.64 19.31 -14.46
CA ASN A 435 -9.05 20.23 -13.40
C ASN A 435 -9.31 19.46 -12.10
N ILE A 436 -8.43 19.63 -11.12
CA ILE A 436 -8.56 19.06 -9.78
C ILE A 436 -9.71 19.74 -9.04
N LYS A 437 -10.73 18.95 -8.69
CA LYS A 437 -11.89 19.29 -7.87
C LYS A 437 -11.75 18.56 -6.54
N VAL A 438 -11.06 19.18 -5.59
CA VAL A 438 -10.75 18.60 -4.28
C VAL A 438 -12.01 18.17 -3.55
N GLU A 439 -13.07 18.98 -3.62
CA GLU A 439 -14.35 18.76 -2.95
C GLU A 439 -15.17 17.58 -3.53
N LYS A 440 -14.78 17.08 -4.71
CA LYS A 440 -15.41 15.96 -5.40
C LYS A 440 -14.48 14.74 -5.50
N ASP A 441 -13.26 14.85 -4.98
CA ASP A 441 -12.21 13.85 -5.13
C ASP A 441 -11.96 13.43 -6.59
N ILE A 442 -11.98 14.37 -7.54
CA ILE A 442 -11.84 14.06 -8.98
C ILE A 442 -10.94 15.07 -9.71
N CYS A 443 -10.24 14.61 -10.75
CA CYS A 443 -9.63 15.46 -11.77
C CYS A 443 -10.48 15.41 -13.05
N GLU A 444 -11.25 16.47 -13.31
CA GLU A 444 -12.16 16.56 -14.46
C GLU A 444 -11.39 16.91 -15.74
N GLY A 445 -11.63 16.18 -16.84
CA GLY A 445 -10.97 16.39 -18.13
C GLY A 445 -10.35 15.11 -18.66
N SER A 446 -9.74 15.14 -19.85
CA SER A 446 -9.09 13.96 -20.42
C SER A 446 -7.83 13.55 -19.66
N GLY A 447 -7.09 14.51 -19.11
CA GLY A 447 -5.80 14.27 -18.45
C GLY A 447 -4.70 13.95 -19.46
N ALA A 448 -3.61 14.70 -19.43
CA ALA A 448 -2.40 14.51 -20.24
C ALA A 448 -1.32 13.67 -19.52
N PHE A 449 -1.52 13.35 -18.23
CA PHE A 449 -0.57 12.56 -17.46
C PHE A 449 -0.60 11.07 -17.84
N SER A 450 0.56 10.41 -17.73
CA SER A 450 0.68 8.99 -18.04
C SER A 450 -0.11 8.14 -17.06
N GLY A 451 -1.01 7.29 -17.58
CA GLY A 451 -1.95 6.52 -16.78
C GLY A 451 -3.32 7.18 -16.55
N SER A 452 -3.59 8.34 -17.17
CA SER A 452 -4.92 8.99 -17.11
C SER A 452 -6.05 8.10 -17.60
N GLN A 453 -5.79 7.20 -18.55
CA GLN A 453 -6.77 6.22 -19.00
C GLN A 453 -7.16 5.26 -17.87
N ILE A 454 -6.20 4.67 -17.15
CA ILE A 454 -6.49 3.84 -15.97
C ILE A 454 -7.25 4.64 -14.90
N TYR A 455 -6.87 5.89 -14.66
CA TYR A 455 -7.58 6.77 -13.73
C TYR A 455 -9.08 6.85 -14.05
N HIS A 456 -9.43 7.16 -15.31
CA HIS A 456 -10.83 7.24 -15.75
C HIS A 456 -11.53 5.88 -15.74
N MET A 457 -10.80 4.81 -16.06
CA MET A 457 -11.38 3.47 -16.09
C MET A 457 -11.71 2.94 -14.70
N VAL A 458 -10.82 3.14 -13.73
CA VAL A 458 -11.09 2.81 -12.32
C VAL A 458 -12.27 3.63 -11.80
N PHE A 459 -12.32 4.93 -12.12
CA PHE A 459 -13.45 5.78 -11.76
C PHE A 459 -14.77 5.25 -12.31
N TYR A 460 -14.82 4.88 -13.59
CA TYR A 460 -16.02 4.37 -14.24
C TYR A 460 -16.46 3.00 -13.70
N ILE A 461 -15.50 2.09 -13.45
CA ILE A 461 -15.79 0.79 -12.83
C ILE A 461 -16.48 1.01 -11.49
N HIS A 462 -15.91 1.88 -10.65
CA HIS A 462 -16.40 2.11 -9.30
C HIS A 462 -17.72 2.90 -9.25
N THR A 463 -17.82 3.97 -10.04
CA THR A 463 -18.94 4.92 -9.91
C THR A 463 -20.12 4.62 -10.82
N ASN A 464 -19.92 3.82 -11.89
CA ASN A 464 -20.97 3.46 -12.85
C ASN A 464 -21.23 1.96 -12.86
N LEU A 465 -20.25 1.15 -13.29
CA LEU A 465 -20.47 -0.27 -13.57
C LEU A 465 -20.91 -1.07 -12.34
N GLN A 466 -20.21 -0.92 -11.21
CA GLN A 466 -20.56 -1.58 -9.95
C GLN A 466 -21.96 -1.14 -9.46
N LYS A 467 -22.28 0.15 -9.56
CA LYS A 467 -23.61 0.66 -9.16
C LYS A 467 -24.74 0.14 -10.05
N GLU A 468 -24.49 -0.04 -11.35
CA GLU A 468 -25.45 -0.67 -12.27
C GLU A 468 -25.73 -2.13 -11.89
N VAL A 469 -24.69 -2.89 -11.52
CA VAL A 469 -24.84 -4.26 -11.00
C VAL A 469 -25.65 -4.28 -9.72
N GLU A 470 -25.29 -3.45 -8.74
CA GLU A 470 -26.05 -3.36 -7.49
C GLU A 470 -27.53 -3.01 -7.72
N ALA A 471 -27.80 -2.02 -8.57
CA ALA A 471 -29.16 -1.60 -8.89
C ALA A 471 -29.96 -2.72 -9.56
N LEU A 472 -29.34 -3.46 -10.49
CA LEU A 472 -29.94 -4.61 -11.14
C LEU A 472 -30.26 -5.71 -10.12
N MET A 473 -29.31 -6.06 -9.25
CA MET A 473 -29.48 -7.13 -8.26
C MET A 473 -30.49 -6.78 -7.16
N LYS A 474 -30.68 -5.48 -6.89
CA LYS A 474 -31.71 -4.96 -5.98
C LYS A 474 -33.10 -4.87 -6.63
N HIS A 475 -33.22 -5.09 -7.95
CA HIS A 475 -34.50 -5.01 -8.66
C HIS A 475 -35.51 -6.05 -8.13
N TYR A 476 -36.77 -5.65 -7.91
CA TYR A 476 -37.76 -6.47 -7.22
C TYR A 476 -37.99 -7.84 -7.89
N HIS A 477 -37.98 -7.90 -9.23
CA HIS A 477 -38.07 -9.16 -9.97
C HIS A 477 -36.92 -10.13 -9.68
N ILE A 478 -35.69 -9.65 -9.54
CA ILE A 478 -34.54 -10.49 -9.21
C ILE A 478 -34.61 -10.90 -7.74
N LYS A 479 -34.79 -9.93 -6.85
CA LYS A 479 -34.84 -10.16 -5.40
C LYS A 479 -35.97 -11.10 -4.99
N GLY A 480 -37.16 -10.95 -5.58
CA GLY A 480 -38.37 -11.67 -5.20
C GLY A 480 -38.63 -12.93 -6.01
N GLY A 481 -38.40 -12.89 -7.33
CA GLY A 481 -38.81 -13.98 -8.25
C GLY A 481 -37.67 -14.65 -9.01
N PHE A 482 -36.42 -14.27 -8.74
CA PHE A 482 -35.22 -14.91 -9.30
C PHE A 482 -34.06 -14.96 -8.28
N SER A 483 -34.41 -15.10 -7.01
CA SER A 483 -33.42 -15.15 -5.92
C SER A 483 -32.54 -16.41 -6.00
N ARG A 484 -31.51 -16.49 -5.14
CA ARG A 484 -30.65 -17.68 -5.03
C ARG A 484 -31.46 -18.98 -4.83
N TYR A 485 -32.61 -18.92 -4.15
CA TYR A 485 -33.49 -20.08 -3.98
C TYR A 485 -34.12 -20.53 -5.30
N HIS A 486 -34.67 -19.60 -6.09
CA HIS A 486 -35.24 -19.87 -7.41
C HIS A 486 -34.19 -20.46 -8.36
N ARG A 487 -33.00 -19.86 -8.38
CA ARG A 487 -31.85 -20.31 -9.17
C ARG A 487 -31.41 -21.72 -8.81
N LYS A 488 -31.26 -22.01 -7.50
CA LYS A 488 -30.86 -23.31 -6.95
C LYS A 488 -31.85 -24.45 -7.25
N TYR A 489 -33.15 -24.17 -7.25
CA TYR A 489 -34.19 -25.19 -7.43
C TYR A 489 -34.89 -25.12 -8.79
N ASN A 490 -34.32 -24.38 -9.73
CA ASN A 490 -34.71 -24.38 -11.14
C ASN A 490 -36.17 -24.01 -11.39
N PHE A 491 -36.70 -23.02 -10.66
CA PHE A 491 -38.08 -22.58 -10.84
C PHE A 491 -38.18 -21.07 -10.72
N ALA A 492 -38.88 -20.44 -11.66
CA ALA A 492 -39.26 -19.04 -11.63
C ALA A 492 -40.37 -18.83 -12.67
N ASN A 493 -41.17 -17.77 -12.51
CA ASN A 493 -42.14 -17.38 -13.53
C ASN A 493 -41.39 -16.78 -14.75
N PRO A 494 -41.51 -17.34 -15.98
CA PRO A 494 -40.85 -16.81 -17.18
C PRO A 494 -41.10 -15.32 -17.44
N ARG A 495 -42.29 -14.83 -17.08
CA ARG A 495 -42.65 -13.41 -17.17
C ARG A 495 -41.74 -12.55 -16.30
N ILE A 496 -41.40 -13.02 -15.09
CA ILE A 496 -40.49 -12.32 -14.17
C ILE A 496 -39.10 -12.20 -14.79
N ILE A 497 -38.59 -13.28 -15.39
CA ILE A 497 -37.28 -13.30 -16.07
C ILE A 497 -37.27 -12.29 -17.24
N GLY A 498 -38.34 -12.28 -18.05
CA GLY A 498 -38.47 -11.36 -19.19
C GLY A 498 -38.31 -9.88 -18.84
N PHE A 499 -38.67 -9.46 -17.62
CA PHE A 499 -38.53 -8.06 -17.20
C PHE A 499 -37.10 -7.60 -16.91
N PHE A 500 -36.13 -8.51 -16.74
CA PHE A 500 -34.75 -8.14 -16.44
C PHE A 500 -33.70 -8.77 -17.35
N GLN A 501 -33.99 -9.89 -18.02
CA GLN A 501 -33.00 -10.62 -18.82
C GLN A 501 -32.30 -9.76 -19.88
N GLY A 502 -33.03 -8.88 -20.58
CA GLY A 502 -32.42 -7.98 -21.57
C GLY A 502 -31.46 -6.97 -20.94
N ARG A 503 -31.81 -6.41 -19.77
CA ARG A 503 -30.93 -5.50 -19.02
C ARG A 503 -29.71 -6.23 -18.47
N LEU A 504 -29.91 -7.45 -17.98
CA LEU A 504 -28.83 -8.31 -17.49
C LEU A 504 -27.82 -8.64 -18.59
N LYS A 505 -28.30 -9.08 -19.77
CA LYS A 505 -27.42 -9.36 -20.91
C LYS A 505 -26.67 -8.12 -21.37
N LYS A 506 -27.38 -7.00 -21.56
CA LYS A 506 -26.75 -5.73 -21.96
C LYS A 506 -25.68 -5.26 -20.97
N LEU A 507 -25.93 -5.42 -19.67
CA LEU A 507 -24.96 -5.06 -18.64
C LEU A 507 -23.75 -6.01 -18.67
N LEU A 508 -23.96 -7.32 -18.83
CA LEU A 508 -22.88 -8.29 -18.97
C LEU A 508 -21.99 -7.97 -20.19
N ASP A 509 -22.58 -7.80 -21.38
CA ASP A 509 -21.85 -7.49 -22.62
C ASP A 509 -21.04 -6.18 -22.47
N LYS A 510 -21.63 -5.18 -21.78
CA LYS A 510 -20.96 -3.90 -21.47
C LYS A 510 -19.74 -4.10 -20.58
N TRP A 511 -19.85 -4.91 -19.52
CA TRP A 511 -18.70 -5.20 -18.66
C TRP A 511 -17.63 -6.00 -19.40
N GLU A 512 -17.99 -7.03 -20.17
CA GLU A 512 -17.02 -7.87 -20.90
C GLU A 512 -16.16 -7.02 -21.84
N THR A 513 -16.81 -6.17 -22.66
CA THR A 513 -16.10 -5.26 -23.57
C THR A 513 -15.22 -4.25 -22.82
N TYR A 514 -15.71 -3.73 -21.68
CA TYR A 514 -14.96 -2.73 -20.93
C TYR A 514 -13.71 -3.30 -20.26
N ILE A 515 -13.84 -4.51 -19.72
CA ILE A 515 -12.78 -5.16 -18.96
C ILE A 515 -11.66 -5.71 -19.85
N GLU A 516 -11.95 -6.10 -21.09
CA GLU A 516 -10.92 -6.44 -22.08
C GLU A 516 -9.98 -5.25 -22.31
N ASN A 517 -10.53 -4.06 -22.56
CA ASN A 517 -9.72 -2.84 -22.70
C ASN A 517 -9.00 -2.47 -21.40
N PHE A 518 -9.66 -2.62 -20.25
CA PHE A 518 -9.06 -2.28 -18.96
C PHE A 518 -7.82 -3.14 -18.66
N ARG A 519 -7.91 -4.45 -18.92
CA ARG A 519 -6.78 -5.37 -18.75
C ARG A 519 -5.59 -4.99 -19.63
N MET A 520 -5.83 -4.63 -20.90
CA MET A 520 -4.76 -4.17 -21.79
C MET A 520 -4.04 -2.92 -21.27
N GLU A 521 -4.77 -1.95 -20.73
CA GLU A 521 -4.16 -0.75 -20.13
C GLU A 521 -3.36 -1.08 -18.87
N MET A 522 -3.93 -1.93 -18.00
CA MET A 522 -3.24 -2.41 -16.79
C MET A 522 -1.96 -3.16 -17.13
N ASP A 523 -1.96 -4.02 -18.15
CA ASP A 523 -0.78 -4.76 -18.64
C ASP A 523 0.31 -3.83 -19.19
N GLY A 524 -0.06 -2.63 -19.64
CA GLY A 524 0.89 -1.60 -20.06
C GLY A 524 1.72 -1.04 -18.90
N ILE A 525 1.19 -1.11 -17.67
CA ILE A 525 1.77 -0.47 -16.48
C ILE A 525 2.28 -1.49 -15.46
N TYR A 526 1.57 -2.59 -15.24
CA TYR A 526 1.81 -3.54 -14.16
C TYR A 526 2.15 -4.95 -14.64
N PHE A 527 2.70 -5.76 -13.75
CA PHE A 527 2.94 -7.18 -13.99
C PHE A 527 1.66 -8.01 -13.85
N PRO A 528 1.57 -9.21 -14.47
CA PRO A 528 0.34 -9.98 -14.54
C PRO A 528 -0.29 -10.31 -13.17
N ASP A 529 0.50 -10.56 -12.13
CA ASP A 529 0.00 -10.81 -10.78
C ASP A 529 -0.75 -9.61 -10.19
N THR A 530 -0.21 -8.39 -10.34
CA THR A 530 -0.90 -7.16 -9.94
C THR A 530 -2.23 -7.00 -10.69
N VAL A 531 -2.23 -7.30 -12.00
CA VAL A 531 -3.45 -7.20 -12.81
C VAL A 531 -4.48 -8.21 -12.31
N GLU A 532 -4.12 -9.48 -12.13
CA GLU A 532 -5.04 -10.49 -11.63
C GLU A 532 -5.57 -10.18 -10.23
N GLU A 533 -4.72 -9.78 -9.28
CA GLU A 533 -5.16 -9.41 -7.93
C GLU A 533 -6.17 -8.26 -7.97
N TRP A 534 -5.88 -7.20 -8.72
CA TRP A 534 -6.78 -6.05 -8.81
C TRP A 534 -8.12 -6.45 -9.45
N MET A 535 -8.07 -7.30 -10.48
CA MET A 535 -9.25 -7.82 -11.16
C MET A 535 -10.10 -8.68 -10.22
N GLU A 536 -9.48 -9.53 -9.40
CA GLU A 536 -10.20 -10.37 -8.42
C GLU A 536 -10.96 -9.52 -7.40
N GLU A 537 -10.27 -8.56 -6.79
CA GLU A 537 -10.83 -7.73 -5.72
C GLU A 537 -11.88 -6.73 -6.22
N ASN A 538 -11.76 -6.23 -7.45
CA ASN A 538 -12.54 -5.08 -7.92
C ASN A 538 -13.52 -5.38 -9.06
N VAL A 539 -13.34 -6.50 -9.76
CA VAL A 539 -14.10 -6.79 -10.99
C VAL A 539 -14.77 -8.16 -10.96
N ASN A 540 -14.01 -9.23 -10.67
CA ASN A 540 -14.42 -10.60 -10.94
C ASN A 540 -15.72 -10.98 -10.19
N ALA A 541 -15.85 -10.59 -8.92
CA ALA A 541 -17.08 -10.86 -8.15
C ALA A 541 -18.36 -10.30 -8.81
N ASN A 542 -18.30 -9.12 -9.44
CA ASN A 542 -19.44 -8.54 -10.16
C ASN A 542 -19.69 -9.28 -11.48
N MET A 543 -18.62 -9.61 -12.20
CA MET A 543 -18.67 -10.33 -13.45
C MET A 543 -19.24 -11.75 -13.29
N ASP A 544 -18.77 -12.48 -12.30
CA ASP A 544 -19.25 -13.83 -11.98
C ASP A 544 -20.71 -13.79 -11.59
N LEU A 545 -21.12 -12.81 -10.79
CA LEU A 545 -22.52 -12.61 -10.45
C LEU A 545 -23.39 -12.38 -11.69
N LEU A 546 -22.96 -11.54 -12.63
CA LEU A 546 -23.68 -11.29 -13.88
C LEU A 546 -23.75 -12.56 -14.76
N ARG A 547 -22.61 -13.25 -14.94
CA ARG A 547 -22.51 -14.48 -15.75
C ARG A 547 -23.35 -15.62 -15.18
N GLU A 548 -23.31 -15.83 -13.87
CA GLU A 548 -24.16 -16.81 -13.19
C GLU A 548 -25.64 -16.50 -13.36
N ASN A 549 -26.07 -15.26 -13.08
CA ASN A 549 -27.47 -14.90 -13.24
C ASN A 549 -27.92 -15.01 -14.70
N ALA A 550 -27.07 -14.68 -15.67
CA ALA A 550 -27.39 -14.81 -17.09
C ALA A 550 -27.58 -16.27 -17.50
N ARG A 551 -26.64 -17.15 -17.11
CA ARG A 551 -26.73 -18.59 -17.32
C ARG A 551 -27.96 -19.20 -16.67
N ASP A 552 -28.22 -18.86 -15.41
CA ASP A 552 -29.40 -19.33 -14.68
C ASP A 552 -30.70 -18.83 -15.32
N ALA A 553 -30.73 -17.59 -15.81
CA ALA A 553 -31.93 -17.01 -16.39
C ALA A 553 -32.28 -17.73 -17.70
N GLU A 554 -31.29 -17.95 -18.56
CA GLU A 554 -31.49 -18.71 -19.81
C GLU A 554 -31.93 -20.15 -19.53
N ARG A 555 -31.28 -20.80 -18.57
CA ARG A 555 -31.58 -22.17 -18.17
C ARG A 555 -33.00 -22.31 -17.60
N ILE A 556 -33.42 -21.43 -16.69
CA ILE A 556 -34.75 -21.50 -16.06
C ILE A 556 -35.84 -21.07 -17.04
N LEU A 557 -35.56 -20.13 -17.94
CA LEU A 557 -36.52 -19.73 -18.97
C LEU A 557 -36.91 -20.92 -19.86
N LYS A 558 -35.95 -21.81 -20.19
CA LYS A 558 -36.19 -23.06 -20.94
C LYS A 558 -37.12 -24.04 -20.22
N LEU A 559 -37.25 -23.94 -18.90
CA LEU A 559 -38.16 -24.77 -18.10
C LEU A 559 -39.61 -24.27 -18.13
N ASN A 560 -39.88 -23.12 -18.76
CA ASN A 560 -41.22 -22.60 -19.02
C ASN A 560 -42.16 -22.59 -17.79
N GLY A 561 -41.64 -22.21 -16.62
CA GLY A 561 -42.43 -22.11 -15.39
C GLY A 561 -42.80 -23.44 -14.74
N GLN A 562 -42.08 -24.52 -15.05
CA GLN A 562 -42.28 -25.82 -14.40
C GLN A 562 -42.14 -25.76 -12.86
N PRO A 563 -42.76 -26.73 -12.15
CA PRO A 563 -42.64 -26.84 -10.70
C PRO A 563 -41.19 -26.94 -10.23
N LYS A 564 -40.99 -26.60 -8.95
CA LYS A 564 -39.71 -26.72 -8.25
C LYS A 564 -39.07 -28.11 -8.46
N SER A 565 -37.82 -28.15 -8.91
CA SER A 565 -37.02 -29.37 -8.90
C SER A 565 -36.57 -29.71 -7.48
N LEU A 566 -36.81 -30.95 -7.04
CA LEU A 566 -36.27 -31.47 -5.77
C LEU A 566 -34.81 -31.93 -5.90
N LYS A 567 -34.31 -32.11 -7.13
CA LYS A 567 -32.89 -32.35 -7.38
C LYS A 567 -32.17 -31.01 -7.31
N THR A 568 -31.43 -30.79 -6.22
CA THR A 568 -30.41 -29.73 -6.12
C THR A 568 -29.24 -30.04 -7.05
N LEU A 569 -28.76 -29.03 -7.75
CA LEU A 569 -27.41 -29.02 -8.33
C LEU A 569 -26.37 -28.85 -7.23
#